data_AF-A0A9P8T3L5-F1
#
_entry.id   AF-A0A9P8T3L5-F1
#
_cell.length_a   1.000
_cell.length_b   1.000
_cell.length_c   1.000
_cell.angle_alpha   90.00
_cell.angle_beta   90.00
_cell.angle_gamma   90.00
#
_symmetry.space_group_name_H-M   'P 1'
#
loop_
_entity.id
_entity.type
_entity.pdbx_description
1 polymer ?
#
loop_
_entity_poly.entity_id
_entity_poly.type
_entity_poly.pdbx_seq_one_letter_code
_entity_poly.pdbx_strand_id
1 'polypeptide(L)'
;MTTELASYSSVYVSAASVFDSATSVLATVTAEASSKSLAIIVEQAKATMSYYSLAQAAATITDPGAASSASAEAAVASAIMKELFDDNSFYGGNAPSLGGNIALLVVMSVFLAMQVVYGAIYRNWWFFTCFTCGLILEVLGYCGRIWSSQNIMSFNGYVLQLVCLTLAPCFIMAGIYYTIGEMTIIMGQMYSLLKPMQYSLIFIMCDITALVLQAIGGGVASNALSLFESTRGGADIMVGGLAFQVFSIALFQFFWYIFLFRCYRSYRKHGDDSFDPQYASVRKRQVFLVYIGFISLAVIFVFIRSIYRLIELAQGFSGHLAVTEIYFFILEALMMALAICLMLITYPGAVYGRNTKIEVDKSVRGLFENTWCSSRLHRKDPVEPAEPDTHEKEKAAEPL
;
A
#
# COMPACT_ATOMS: atom_id res chain seq x y z
N MET A 1 -16.15 -15.63 44.50
CA MET A 1 -16.52 -17.07 44.51
C MET A 1 -17.79 -17.41 43.75
N THR A 2 -19.01 -17.07 44.19
CA THR A 2 -20.24 -17.50 43.48
C THR A 2 -20.41 -16.87 42.09
N THR A 3 -19.98 -15.62 41.90
CA THR A 3 -19.97 -14.91 40.62
C THR A 3 -18.90 -15.42 39.64
N GLU A 4 -17.73 -15.81 40.14
CA GLU A 4 -16.63 -16.37 39.33
C GLU A 4 -16.91 -17.82 38.90
N LEU A 5 -17.52 -18.63 39.78
CA LEU A 5 -17.99 -19.98 39.39
C LEU A 5 -19.08 -19.93 38.32
N ALA A 6 -19.98 -18.95 38.40
CA ALA A 6 -21.00 -18.73 37.38
C ALA A 6 -20.37 -18.35 36.02
N SER A 7 -19.31 -17.53 36.01
CA SER A 7 -18.59 -17.23 34.77
C SER A 7 -17.88 -18.46 34.21
N TYR A 8 -17.23 -19.27 35.04
CA TYR A 8 -16.57 -20.51 34.58
C TYR A 8 -17.55 -21.49 33.96
N SER A 9 -18.70 -21.70 34.59
CA SER A 9 -19.75 -22.57 34.06
C SER A 9 -20.32 -22.04 32.74
N SER A 10 -20.52 -20.74 32.60
CA SER A 10 -21.02 -20.15 31.36
C SER A 10 -20.06 -20.32 30.18
N VAL A 11 -18.75 -20.13 30.40
CA VAL A 11 -17.73 -20.29 29.35
C VAL A 11 -17.54 -21.76 29.00
N TYR A 12 -17.59 -22.67 29.98
CA TYR A 12 -17.58 -24.11 29.75
C TYR A 12 -18.75 -24.56 28.87
N VAL A 13 -19.98 -24.13 29.19
CA VAL A 13 -21.18 -24.48 28.41
C VAL A 13 -21.11 -23.94 26.99
N SER A 14 -20.61 -22.70 26.82
CA SER A 14 -20.38 -22.13 25.49
C SER A 14 -19.35 -22.96 24.71
N ALA A 15 -18.22 -23.32 25.31
CA ALA A 15 -17.19 -24.13 24.66
C ALA A 15 -17.70 -25.55 24.32
N ALA A 16 -18.49 -26.17 25.20
CA ALA A 16 -19.12 -27.46 24.95
C ALA A 16 -20.09 -27.41 23.76
N SER A 17 -20.89 -26.35 23.65
CA SER A 17 -21.80 -26.17 22.51
C SER A 17 -21.05 -26.04 21.18
N VAL A 18 -19.90 -25.35 21.18
CA VAL A 18 -19.03 -25.21 20.01
C VAL A 18 -18.37 -26.55 19.67
N PHE A 19 -17.92 -27.30 20.66
CA PHE A 19 -17.35 -28.63 20.50
C PHE A 19 -18.35 -29.61 19.86
N ASP A 20 -19.58 -29.67 20.38
CA ASP A 20 -20.62 -30.55 19.87
C ASP A 20 -21.02 -30.17 18.44
N SER A 21 -21.23 -28.87 18.19
CA SER A 21 -21.53 -28.36 16.85
C SER A 21 -20.41 -28.68 15.86
N ALA A 22 -19.16 -28.41 16.21
CA ALA A 22 -18.03 -28.63 15.32
C ALA A 22 -17.77 -30.13 15.08
N THR A 23 -17.90 -30.98 16.10
CA THR A 23 -17.71 -32.44 15.95
C THR A 23 -18.79 -33.05 15.05
N SER A 24 -20.04 -32.59 15.17
CA SER A 24 -21.15 -33.07 14.34
C SER A 24 -20.95 -32.73 12.85
N VAL A 25 -20.45 -31.53 12.55
CA VAL A 25 -20.17 -31.11 11.18
C VAL A 25 -18.91 -31.81 10.65
N LEU A 26 -17.89 -32.04 11.49
CA LEU A 26 -16.67 -32.75 11.11
C LEU A 26 -16.96 -34.19 10.64
N ALA A 27 -17.96 -34.85 11.24
CA ALA A 27 -18.39 -36.18 10.84
C ALA A 27 -19.07 -36.23 9.45
N THR A 28 -19.52 -35.09 8.92
CA THR A 28 -20.25 -35.00 7.64
C THR A 28 -19.43 -34.41 6.50
N VAL A 29 -18.32 -33.74 6.81
CA VAL A 29 -17.49 -33.04 5.84
C VAL A 29 -16.52 -34.00 5.16
N THR A 30 -16.56 -34.05 3.82
CA THR A 30 -15.63 -34.83 2.99
C THR A 30 -14.49 -34.00 2.40
N ALA A 31 -14.60 -32.67 2.42
CA ALA A 31 -13.55 -31.78 1.94
C ALA A 31 -12.41 -31.65 2.96
N GLU A 32 -11.19 -31.97 2.54
CA GLU A 32 -9.98 -31.95 3.40
C GLU A 32 -9.71 -30.58 4.05
N ALA A 33 -10.04 -29.49 3.33
CA ALA A 33 -9.99 -28.11 3.80
C ALA A 33 -10.86 -27.87 5.05
N SER A 34 -12.11 -28.32 4.95
CA SER A 34 -13.14 -28.06 5.93
C SER A 34 -13.04 -29.02 7.13
N SER A 35 -12.38 -30.17 6.97
CA SER A 35 -12.12 -31.09 8.09
C SER A 35 -10.98 -30.61 8.99
N LYS A 36 -9.90 -30.06 8.41
CA LYS A 36 -8.77 -29.49 9.18
C LYS A 36 -9.16 -28.24 9.99
N SER A 37 -9.95 -27.32 9.42
CA SER A 37 -10.51 -26.16 10.15
C SER A 37 -11.29 -26.58 11.37
N LEU A 38 -12.22 -27.51 11.16
CA LEU A 38 -13.09 -27.99 12.22
C LEU A 38 -12.31 -28.73 13.30
N ALA A 39 -11.28 -29.50 12.93
CA ALA A 39 -10.43 -30.19 13.89
C ALA A 39 -9.73 -29.21 14.85
N ILE A 40 -9.24 -28.07 14.37
CA ILE A 40 -8.64 -27.03 15.22
C ILE A 40 -9.68 -26.37 16.13
N ILE A 41 -10.88 -26.07 15.62
CA ILE A 41 -11.97 -25.52 16.45
C ILE A 41 -12.35 -26.51 17.56
N VAL A 42 -12.40 -27.80 17.23
CA VAL A 42 -12.64 -28.88 18.20
C VAL A 42 -11.51 -28.95 19.24
N GLU A 43 -10.26 -28.83 18.82
CA GLU A 43 -9.09 -28.84 19.71
C GLU A 43 -9.06 -27.63 20.65
N GLN A 44 -9.34 -26.43 20.14
CA GLN A 44 -9.47 -25.20 20.93
C GLN A 44 -10.65 -25.27 21.91
N ALA A 45 -11.80 -25.77 21.47
CA ALA A 45 -12.97 -25.95 22.34
C ALA A 45 -12.67 -26.97 23.45
N LYS A 46 -11.97 -28.07 23.12
CA LYS A 46 -11.54 -29.09 24.08
C LYS A 46 -10.54 -28.55 25.10
N ALA A 47 -9.55 -27.77 24.65
CA ALA A 47 -8.59 -27.10 25.53
C ALA A 47 -9.28 -26.10 26.47
N THR A 48 -10.23 -25.34 25.95
CA THR A 48 -11.07 -24.41 26.72
C THR A 48 -11.89 -25.14 27.79
N MET A 49 -12.58 -26.22 27.42
CA MET A 49 -13.35 -27.04 28.34
C MET A 49 -12.47 -27.65 29.45
N SER A 50 -11.28 -28.15 29.09
CA SER A 50 -10.33 -28.76 30.03
C SER A 50 -9.85 -27.77 31.10
N TYR A 51 -9.50 -26.55 30.71
CA TYR A 51 -9.09 -25.52 31.67
C TYR A 51 -10.23 -25.11 32.60
N TYR A 52 -11.42 -24.80 32.04
CA TYR A 52 -12.52 -24.29 32.85
C TYR A 52 -13.11 -25.35 33.79
N SER A 53 -13.06 -26.64 33.43
CA SER A 53 -13.43 -27.73 34.34
C SER A 53 -12.44 -27.88 35.50
N LEU A 54 -11.13 -27.80 35.23
CA LEU A 54 -10.08 -27.84 36.25
C LEU A 54 -10.10 -26.61 37.15
N ALA A 55 -10.32 -25.41 36.59
CA ALA A 55 -10.46 -24.18 37.34
C ALA A 55 -11.69 -24.19 38.26
N GLN A 56 -12.81 -24.76 37.78
CA GLN A 56 -14.01 -24.95 38.60
C GLN A 56 -13.78 -25.97 39.72
N ALA A 57 -13.08 -27.07 39.42
CA ALA A 57 -12.72 -28.09 40.42
C ALA A 57 -11.81 -27.50 41.51
N ALA A 58 -10.76 -26.78 41.12
CA ALA A 58 -9.85 -26.10 42.04
C ALA A 58 -10.58 -25.09 42.95
N ALA A 59 -11.59 -24.39 42.43
CA ALA A 59 -12.38 -23.43 43.21
C ALA A 59 -13.39 -24.08 44.19
N THR A 60 -13.69 -25.37 44.02
CA THR A 60 -14.69 -26.10 44.84
C THR A 60 -14.04 -26.95 45.94
N ILE A 61 -12.77 -27.34 45.77
CA ILE A 61 -12.04 -28.17 46.72
C ILE A 61 -11.72 -27.37 48.00
N THR A 62 -12.14 -27.88 49.15
CA THR A 62 -11.88 -27.28 50.47
C THR A 62 -10.56 -27.72 51.11
N ASP A 63 -9.95 -28.82 50.63
CA ASP A 63 -8.65 -29.29 51.11
C ASP A 63 -7.50 -28.49 50.46
N PRO A 64 -6.63 -27.79 51.23
CA PRO A 64 -5.56 -26.98 50.68
C PRO A 64 -4.56 -27.76 49.81
N GLY A 65 -4.29 -29.02 50.15
CA GLY A 65 -3.38 -29.87 49.40
C GLY A 65 -3.93 -30.19 48.01
N ALA A 66 -5.15 -30.73 47.96
CA ALA A 66 -5.83 -31.06 46.71
C ALA A 66 -6.20 -29.82 45.86
N ALA A 67 -6.46 -28.67 46.48
CA ALA A 67 -6.73 -27.42 45.76
C ALA A 67 -5.46 -26.90 45.04
N SER A 68 -4.30 -27.04 45.67
CA SER A 68 -3.02 -26.64 45.06
C SER A 68 -2.63 -27.50 43.86
N SER A 69 -2.88 -28.81 43.90
CA SER A 69 -2.64 -29.71 42.77
C SER A 69 -3.60 -29.46 41.61
N ALA A 70 -4.90 -29.27 41.89
CA ALA A 70 -5.89 -28.94 40.86
C ALA A 70 -5.60 -27.59 40.19
N SER A 71 -5.09 -26.61 40.96
CA SER A 71 -4.66 -25.31 40.42
C SER A 71 -3.41 -25.42 39.55
N ALA A 72 -2.48 -26.32 39.87
CA ALA A 72 -1.30 -26.59 39.05
C ALA A 72 -1.67 -27.25 37.71
N GLU A 73 -2.60 -28.22 37.72
CA GLU A 73 -3.13 -28.82 36.50
C GLU A 73 -3.90 -27.82 35.64
N ALA A 74 -4.69 -26.93 36.27
CA ALA A 74 -5.34 -25.81 35.56
C ALA A 74 -4.32 -24.84 34.95
N ALA A 75 -3.19 -24.58 35.61
CA ALA A 75 -2.12 -23.75 35.05
C ALA A 75 -1.49 -24.38 33.80
N VAL A 76 -1.25 -25.70 33.80
CA VAL A 76 -0.77 -26.43 32.61
C VAL A 76 -1.81 -26.39 31.48
N ALA A 77 -3.09 -26.62 31.78
CA ALA A 77 -4.17 -26.52 30.80
C ALA A 77 -4.31 -25.10 30.22
N SER A 78 -4.05 -24.06 31.02
CA SER A 78 -4.04 -22.67 30.57
C SER A 78 -2.87 -22.36 29.63
N ALA A 79 -1.71 -22.98 29.86
CA ALA A 79 -0.55 -22.85 28.99
C ALA A 79 -0.80 -23.51 27.63
N ILE A 80 -1.38 -24.71 27.62
CA ILE A 80 -1.78 -25.41 26.38
C ILE A 80 -2.86 -24.63 25.63
N MET A 81 -3.87 -24.10 26.34
CA MET A 81 -4.89 -23.26 25.72
C MET A 81 -4.27 -22.01 25.11
N LYS A 82 -3.34 -21.36 25.82
CA LYS A 82 -2.65 -20.17 25.34
C LYS A 82 -1.77 -20.47 24.13
N GLU A 83 -1.02 -21.57 24.15
CA GLU A 83 -0.18 -22.01 23.03
C GLU A 83 -1.04 -22.29 21.78
N LEU A 84 -2.14 -23.03 21.94
CA LEU A 84 -3.12 -23.27 20.87
C LEU A 84 -3.77 -21.96 20.37
N PHE A 85 -4.00 -20.99 21.25
CA PHE A 85 -4.57 -19.70 20.86
C PHE A 85 -3.55 -18.83 20.12
N ASP A 86 -2.30 -18.78 20.60
CA ASP A 86 -1.21 -17.98 20.03
C ASP A 86 -0.80 -18.52 18.65
N ASP A 87 -0.76 -19.85 18.47
CA ASP A 87 -0.46 -20.50 17.18
C ASP A 87 -1.55 -20.24 16.12
N ASN A 88 -2.79 -20.03 16.55
CA ASN A 88 -3.93 -19.83 15.65
C ASN A 88 -4.38 -18.36 15.51
N SER A 89 -3.79 -17.44 16.29
CA SER A 89 -4.14 -16.01 16.28
C SER A 89 -3.31 -15.23 15.26
N PHE A 90 -3.97 -14.43 14.42
CA PHE A 90 -3.30 -13.61 13.39
C PHE A 90 -2.34 -12.53 13.92
N TYR A 91 -2.41 -12.21 15.21
CA TYR A 91 -1.56 -11.23 15.88
C TYR A 91 -0.64 -11.85 16.94
N GLY A 92 -0.43 -13.17 16.93
CA GLY A 92 0.45 -13.87 17.90
C GLY A 92 0.05 -13.63 19.35
N GLY A 93 -1.25 -13.64 19.64
CA GLY A 93 -1.80 -13.46 21.00
C GLY A 93 -1.97 -12.02 21.48
N ASN A 94 -1.47 -11.00 20.76
CA ASN A 94 -1.60 -9.60 21.15
C ASN A 94 -2.85 -8.95 20.56
N ALA A 95 -3.74 -8.44 21.40
CA ALA A 95 -4.89 -7.65 20.96
C ALA A 95 -4.43 -6.27 20.45
N PRO A 96 -4.77 -5.86 19.21
CA PRO A 96 -4.46 -4.53 18.72
C PRO A 96 -5.11 -3.44 19.60
N SER A 97 -4.37 -2.39 19.93
CA SER A 97 -4.85 -1.28 20.74
C SER A 97 -6.06 -0.59 20.09
N LEU A 98 -7.23 -0.73 20.72
CA LEU A 98 -8.48 -0.18 20.18
C LEU A 98 -8.43 1.36 20.08
N GLY A 99 -7.82 2.03 21.06
CA GLY A 99 -7.70 3.49 21.10
C GLY A 99 -6.83 4.07 19.98
N GLY A 100 -5.66 3.47 19.71
CA GLY A 100 -4.75 3.95 18.67
C GLY A 100 -5.35 3.79 17.28
N ASN A 101 -6.02 2.66 17.01
CA ASN A 101 -6.66 2.40 15.72
C ASN A 101 -7.85 3.33 15.46
N ILE A 102 -8.64 3.66 16.50
CA ILE A 102 -9.71 4.66 16.39
C ILE A 102 -9.15 6.06 16.12
N ALA A 103 -8.07 6.46 16.81
CA ALA A 103 -7.46 7.77 16.58
C ALA A 103 -7.00 7.93 15.12
N LEU A 104 -6.36 6.90 14.55
CA LEU A 104 -5.97 6.90 13.14
C LEU A 104 -7.15 6.91 12.19
N LEU A 105 -8.21 6.13 12.47
CA LEU A 105 -9.43 6.14 11.68
C LEU A 105 -10.01 7.56 11.60
N VAL A 106 -10.08 8.26 12.74
CA VAL A 106 -10.57 9.64 12.80
C VAL A 106 -9.68 10.58 11.98
N VAL A 107 -8.36 10.50 12.12
CA VAL A 107 -7.41 11.32 11.35
C VAL A 107 -7.58 11.10 9.84
N MET A 108 -7.64 9.85 9.38
CA MET A 108 -7.81 9.53 7.96
C MET A 108 -9.18 9.95 7.43
N SER A 109 -10.23 9.83 8.24
CA SER A 109 -11.58 10.31 7.87
C SER A 109 -11.63 11.82 7.73
N VAL A 110 -10.92 12.54 8.61
CA VAL A 110 -10.79 14.00 8.53
C VAL A 110 -10.00 14.42 7.28
N PHE A 111 -8.93 13.70 6.93
CA PHE A 111 -8.22 13.91 5.67
C PHE A 111 -9.08 13.62 4.43
N LEU A 112 -9.90 12.56 4.45
CA LEU A 112 -10.86 12.27 3.39
C LEU A 112 -11.88 13.42 3.22
N ALA A 113 -12.42 13.95 4.32
CA ALA A 113 -13.34 15.08 4.28
C ALA A 113 -12.67 16.33 3.69
N MET A 114 -11.44 16.66 4.12
CA MET A 114 -10.67 17.78 3.55
C MET A 114 -10.42 17.58 2.04
N GLN A 115 -10.06 16.37 1.61
CA GLN A 115 -9.84 16.05 0.21
C GLN A 115 -11.10 16.28 -0.64
N VAL A 116 -12.28 15.90 -0.14
CA VAL A 116 -13.56 16.13 -0.83
C VAL A 116 -13.84 17.62 -0.99
N VAL A 117 -13.61 18.41 0.06
CA VAL A 117 -13.78 19.87 0.02
C VAL A 117 -12.81 20.51 -0.98
N TYR A 118 -11.52 20.18 -0.92
CA TYR A 118 -10.52 20.72 -1.85
C TYR A 118 -10.75 20.25 -3.29
N GLY A 119 -11.16 19.00 -3.49
CA GLY A 119 -11.58 18.46 -4.78
C GLY A 119 -12.68 19.27 -5.43
N ALA A 120 -13.74 19.57 -4.68
CA ALA A 120 -14.87 20.38 -5.14
C ALA A 120 -14.46 21.83 -5.49
N ILE A 121 -13.55 22.41 -4.72
CA ILE A 121 -13.10 23.80 -4.87
C ILE A 121 -12.16 24.01 -6.07
N TYR A 122 -11.20 23.10 -6.24
CA TYR A 122 -10.07 23.27 -7.19
C TYR A 122 -10.21 22.45 -8.48
N ARG A 123 -11.12 21.45 -8.53
CA ARG A 123 -11.50 20.71 -9.75
C ARG A 123 -10.36 19.99 -10.50
N ASN A 124 -9.28 19.64 -9.80
CA ASN A 124 -8.23 18.76 -10.34
C ASN A 124 -8.66 17.29 -10.28
N TRP A 125 -9.49 16.88 -11.24
CA TRP A 125 -10.19 15.58 -11.23
C TRP A 125 -9.29 14.35 -11.14
N TRP A 126 -8.12 14.35 -11.79
CA TRP A 126 -7.19 13.21 -11.74
C TRP A 126 -6.60 13.01 -10.34
N PHE A 127 -5.96 14.06 -9.80
CA PHE A 127 -5.42 14.05 -8.45
C PHE A 127 -6.53 13.73 -7.43
N PHE A 128 -7.69 14.39 -7.57
CA PHE A 128 -8.84 14.20 -6.70
C PHE A 128 -9.28 12.73 -6.63
N THR A 129 -9.47 12.09 -7.79
CA THR A 129 -9.96 10.71 -7.87
C THR A 129 -8.95 9.73 -7.24
N CYS A 130 -7.68 9.82 -7.63
CA CYS A 130 -6.63 8.95 -7.10
C CYS A 130 -6.49 9.07 -5.58
N PHE A 131 -6.37 10.30 -5.05
CA PHE A 131 -6.24 10.51 -3.61
C PHE A 131 -7.49 10.10 -2.83
N THR A 132 -8.68 10.34 -3.38
CA THR A 132 -9.94 9.94 -2.71
C THR A 132 -10.05 8.42 -2.62
N CYS A 133 -9.72 7.69 -3.70
CA CYS A 133 -9.67 6.23 -3.66
C CYS A 133 -8.66 5.72 -2.62
N GLY A 134 -7.45 6.31 -2.57
CA GLY A 134 -6.44 5.96 -1.59
C GLY A 134 -6.89 6.20 -0.15
N LEU A 135 -7.54 7.34 0.12
CA LEU A 135 -8.05 7.69 1.45
C LEU A 135 -9.22 6.82 1.89
N ILE A 136 -10.13 6.46 0.98
CA ILE A 136 -11.21 5.50 1.26
C ILE A 136 -10.61 4.15 1.66
N LEU A 137 -9.57 3.70 0.95
CA LEU A 137 -8.89 2.45 1.28
C LEU A 137 -8.18 2.52 2.64
N GLU A 138 -7.52 3.61 2.99
CA GLU A 138 -6.96 3.78 4.35
C GLU A 138 -8.06 3.68 5.42
N VAL A 139 -9.17 4.39 5.26
CA VAL A 139 -10.31 4.36 6.20
C VAL A 139 -10.87 2.94 6.33
N LEU A 140 -11.11 2.24 5.22
CA LEU A 140 -11.58 0.84 5.24
C LEU A 140 -10.56 -0.10 5.90
N GLY A 141 -9.27 0.15 5.69
CA GLY A 141 -8.19 -0.60 6.32
C GLY A 141 -8.21 -0.49 7.84
N TYR A 142 -8.35 0.73 8.38
CA TYR A 142 -8.46 0.94 9.83
C TYR A 142 -9.79 0.42 10.40
N CYS A 143 -10.90 0.51 9.65
CA CYS A 143 -12.15 -0.16 10.03
C CYS A 143 -11.97 -1.67 10.14
N GLY A 144 -11.30 -2.31 9.16
CA GLY A 144 -10.94 -3.72 9.21
C GLY A 144 -10.09 -4.08 10.42
N ARG A 145 -9.12 -3.23 10.75
CA ARG A 145 -8.25 -3.39 11.94
C ARG A 145 -9.02 -3.31 13.25
N ILE A 146 -9.98 -2.38 13.37
CA ILE A 146 -10.85 -2.28 14.56
C ILE A 146 -11.78 -3.48 14.67
N TRP A 147 -12.30 -3.98 13.55
CA TRP A 147 -13.09 -5.21 13.56
C TRP A 147 -12.24 -6.42 13.99
N SER A 148 -11.03 -6.51 13.46
CA SER A 148 -10.05 -7.54 13.82
C SER A 148 -9.60 -7.44 15.29
N SER A 149 -9.57 -6.23 15.87
CA SER A 149 -9.22 -6.07 17.28
C SER A 149 -10.31 -6.53 18.26
N GLN A 150 -11.58 -6.51 17.83
CA GLN A 150 -12.69 -7.05 18.60
C GLN A 150 -12.78 -8.58 18.51
N ASN A 151 -12.37 -9.16 17.37
CA ASN A 151 -12.32 -10.60 17.13
C ASN A 151 -10.99 -10.98 16.47
N ILE A 152 -9.99 -11.30 17.29
CA ILE A 152 -8.60 -11.60 16.88
C ILE A 152 -8.52 -12.80 15.91
N MET A 153 -9.52 -13.68 15.93
CA MET A 153 -9.67 -14.84 15.04
C MET A 153 -10.44 -14.55 13.75
N SER A 154 -10.90 -13.30 13.54
CA SER A 154 -11.68 -12.92 12.35
C SER A 154 -10.78 -12.75 11.13
N PHE A 155 -10.70 -13.79 10.31
CA PHE A 155 -9.98 -13.77 9.04
C PHE A 155 -10.42 -12.61 8.12
N ASN A 156 -11.72 -12.34 8.05
CA ASN A 156 -12.28 -11.30 7.18
C ASN A 156 -11.80 -9.89 7.58
N GLY A 157 -11.72 -9.59 8.88
CA GLY A 157 -11.24 -8.30 9.37
C GLY A 157 -9.75 -8.10 9.08
N TYR A 158 -8.96 -9.15 9.31
CA TYR A 158 -7.53 -9.17 9.03
C TYR A 158 -7.22 -9.00 7.52
N VAL A 159 -7.92 -9.74 6.65
CA VAL A 159 -7.76 -9.62 5.19
C VAL A 159 -8.21 -8.25 4.70
N LEU A 160 -9.33 -7.71 5.20
CA LEU A 160 -9.80 -6.38 4.84
C LEU A 160 -8.73 -5.34 5.16
N GLN A 161 -8.20 -5.35 6.38
CA GLN A 161 -7.10 -4.48 6.77
C GLN A 161 -5.90 -4.64 5.84
N LEU A 162 -5.43 -5.89 5.66
CA LEU A 162 -4.22 -6.17 4.90
C LEU A 162 -4.34 -5.70 3.46
N VAL A 163 -5.45 -6.01 2.79
CA VAL A 163 -5.69 -5.63 1.39
C VAL A 163 -5.83 -4.12 1.28
N CYS A 164 -6.70 -3.49 2.07
CA CYS A 164 -6.98 -2.06 1.96
C CYS A 164 -5.72 -1.21 2.24
N LEU A 165 -4.96 -1.51 3.28
CA LEU A 165 -3.73 -0.78 3.61
C LEU A 165 -2.59 -1.05 2.61
N THR A 166 -2.62 -2.19 1.91
CA THR A 166 -1.64 -2.45 0.85
C THR A 166 -1.99 -1.71 -0.45
N LEU A 167 -3.28 -1.62 -0.81
CA LEU A 167 -3.75 -0.96 -2.03
C LEU A 167 -3.69 0.58 -1.95
N ALA A 168 -4.00 1.14 -0.78
CA ALA A 168 -4.07 2.59 -0.57
C ALA A 168 -2.86 3.39 -1.08
N PRO A 169 -1.59 3.04 -0.73
CA PRO A 169 -0.42 3.82 -1.16
C PRO A 169 -0.22 3.84 -2.67
N CYS A 170 -0.63 2.81 -3.42
CA CYS A 170 -0.53 2.81 -4.88
C CYS A 170 -1.41 3.90 -5.51
N PHE A 171 -2.63 4.10 -5.01
CA PHE A 171 -3.51 5.17 -5.48
C PHE A 171 -2.98 6.55 -5.11
N ILE A 172 -2.40 6.69 -3.92
CA ILE A 172 -1.79 7.95 -3.46
C ILE A 172 -0.56 8.28 -4.33
N MET A 173 0.29 7.30 -4.61
CA MET A 173 1.43 7.45 -5.51
C MET A 173 1.00 7.77 -6.94
N ALA A 174 -0.07 7.17 -7.46
CA ALA A 174 -0.61 7.52 -8.78
C ALA A 174 -0.96 9.03 -8.88
N GLY A 175 -1.55 9.60 -7.82
CA GLY A 175 -1.80 11.04 -7.74
C GLY A 175 -0.51 11.87 -7.68
N ILE A 176 0.51 11.41 -6.95
CA ILE A 176 1.82 12.07 -6.87
C ILE A 176 2.55 12.00 -8.23
N TYR A 177 2.53 10.87 -8.93
CA TYR A 177 3.13 10.73 -10.26
C TYR A 177 2.51 11.69 -11.27
N TYR A 178 1.18 11.81 -11.25
CA TYR A 178 0.47 12.78 -12.09
C TYR A 178 0.91 14.22 -11.80
N THR A 179 0.98 14.56 -10.51
CA THR A 179 1.40 15.89 -10.04
C THR A 179 2.84 16.22 -10.45
N ILE A 180 3.73 15.24 -10.39
CA ILE A 180 5.12 15.38 -10.85
C ILE A 180 5.17 15.56 -12.38
N GLY A 181 4.30 14.87 -13.13
CA GLY A 181 4.10 15.14 -14.55
C GLY A 181 3.76 16.61 -14.82
N GLU A 182 2.79 17.18 -14.10
CA GLU A 182 2.44 18.60 -14.21
C GLU A 182 3.63 19.52 -13.89
N MET A 183 4.42 19.19 -12.85
CA MET A 183 5.62 19.96 -12.50
C MET A 183 6.71 19.91 -13.59
N THR A 184 6.88 18.79 -14.27
CA THR A 184 7.84 18.70 -15.39
C THR A 184 7.45 19.57 -16.59
N ILE A 185 6.16 19.88 -16.76
CA ILE A 185 5.68 20.84 -17.76
C ILE A 185 6.01 22.27 -17.30
N ILE A 186 5.70 22.61 -16.05
CA ILE A 186 5.92 23.95 -15.47
C ILE A 186 7.39 24.37 -15.45
N MET A 187 8.27 23.43 -15.10
CA MET A 187 9.72 23.64 -15.01
C MET A 187 10.44 23.32 -16.33
N GLY A 188 9.72 23.01 -17.41
CA GLY A 188 10.31 22.71 -18.71
C GLY A 188 10.73 21.25 -18.89
N GLN A 189 10.24 20.66 -19.98
CA GLN A 189 10.45 19.25 -20.31
C GLN A 189 11.92 18.90 -20.60
N MET A 190 12.73 19.88 -21.01
CA MET A 190 14.13 19.71 -21.41
C MET A 190 15.05 19.25 -20.27
N TYR A 191 14.65 19.47 -19.01
CA TYR A 191 15.41 19.06 -17.83
C TYR A 191 15.05 17.65 -17.37
N SER A 192 13.94 17.11 -17.87
CA SER A 192 13.44 15.79 -17.51
C SER A 192 13.97 14.71 -18.45
N LEU A 193 14.28 13.53 -17.91
CA LEU A 193 14.77 12.39 -18.71
C LEU A 193 13.65 11.72 -19.51
N LEU A 194 12.44 11.75 -18.97
CA LEU A 194 11.25 11.20 -19.61
C LEU A 194 10.22 12.32 -19.85
N LYS A 195 9.29 12.08 -20.76
CA LYS A 195 8.18 13.02 -20.97
C LYS A 195 7.22 12.99 -19.77
N PRO A 196 6.52 14.10 -19.48
CA PRO A 196 5.59 14.21 -18.35
C PRO A 196 4.60 13.04 -18.20
N MET A 197 3.95 12.64 -19.30
CA MET A 197 2.99 11.52 -19.31
C MET A 197 3.66 10.15 -19.25
N GLN A 198 4.93 10.02 -19.66
CA GLN A 198 5.66 8.76 -19.56
C GLN A 198 5.98 8.42 -18.11
N TYR A 199 6.32 9.41 -17.27
CA TYR A 199 6.47 9.19 -15.83
C TYR A 199 5.19 8.61 -15.24
N SER A 200 4.07 9.31 -15.38
CA SER A 200 2.82 8.86 -14.79
C SER A 200 2.39 7.49 -15.33
N LEU A 201 2.45 7.25 -16.64
CA LEU A 201 1.99 5.99 -17.23
C LEU A 201 2.87 4.79 -16.84
N ILE A 202 4.21 4.90 -16.96
CA ILE A 202 5.10 3.75 -16.71
C ILE A 202 5.00 3.32 -15.25
N PHE A 203 5.10 4.26 -14.31
CA PHE A 203 5.11 3.93 -12.89
C PHE A 203 3.73 3.48 -12.38
N ILE A 204 2.62 4.01 -12.93
CA ILE A 204 1.27 3.47 -12.66
C ILE A 204 1.15 2.03 -13.15
N MET A 205 1.67 1.70 -14.35
CA MET A 205 1.61 0.33 -14.86
C MET A 205 2.48 -0.64 -14.04
N CYS A 206 3.64 -0.18 -13.57
CA CYS A 206 4.46 -0.95 -12.63
C CYS A 206 3.69 -1.22 -11.33
N ASP A 207 3.03 -0.22 -10.76
CA ASP A 207 2.23 -0.38 -9.54
C ASP A 207 1.04 -1.31 -9.76
N ILE A 208 0.30 -1.19 -10.88
CA ILE A 208 -0.79 -2.12 -11.22
C ILE A 208 -0.27 -3.56 -11.33
N THR A 209 0.90 -3.77 -11.93
CA THR A 209 1.51 -5.11 -12.04
C THR A 209 1.84 -5.67 -10.65
N ALA A 210 2.41 -4.85 -9.77
CA ALA A 210 2.66 -5.23 -8.38
C ALA A 210 1.36 -5.58 -7.64
N LEU A 211 0.30 -4.78 -7.82
CA LEU A 211 -1.00 -5.02 -7.22
C LEU A 211 -1.64 -6.32 -7.70
N VAL A 212 -1.50 -6.64 -8.99
CA VAL A 212 -1.98 -7.93 -9.54
C VAL A 212 -1.24 -9.10 -8.90
N LEU A 213 0.09 -9.01 -8.76
CA LEU A 213 0.88 -10.05 -8.09
C LEU A 213 0.45 -10.20 -6.62
N GLN A 214 0.22 -9.10 -5.90
CA GLN A 214 -0.27 -9.14 -4.52
C GLN A 214 -1.69 -9.71 -4.42
N ALA A 215 -2.59 -9.39 -5.36
CA ALA A 215 -3.94 -9.93 -5.38
C ALA A 215 -3.93 -11.45 -5.65
N ILE A 216 -3.09 -11.91 -6.57
CA ILE A 216 -2.91 -13.34 -6.85
C ILE A 216 -2.31 -14.04 -5.63
N GLY A 217 -1.22 -13.51 -5.08
CA GLY A 217 -0.57 -14.08 -3.91
C GLY A 217 -1.49 -14.10 -2.67
N GLY A 218 -2.27 -13.04 -2.46
CA GLY A 218 -3.26 -12.95 -1.38
C GLY A 218 -4.42 -13.92 -1.58
N GLY A 219 -4.89 -14.12 -2.82
CA GLY A 219 -5.89 -15.12 -3.16
C GLY A 219 -5.40 -16.55 -2.93
N VAL A 220 -4.17 -16.85 -3.35
CA VAL A 220 -3.52 -18.15 -3.11
C VAL A 220 -3.29 -18.38 -1.61
N ALA A 221 -2.83 -17.36 -0.88
CA ALA A 221 -2.65 -17.44 0.58
C ALA A 221 -3.98 -17.67 1.31
N SER A 222 -5.05 -16.98 0.88
CA SER A 222 -6.40 -17.14 1.46
C SER A 222 -6.97 -18.53 1.19
N ASN A 223 -6.77 -19.05 -0.02
CA ASN A 223 -7.20 -20.40 -0.37
C ASN A 223 -6.39 -21.46 0.40
N ALA A 224 -5.07 -21.31 0.47
CA ALA A 224 -4.20 -22.19 1.27
C ALA A 224 -4.61 -22.16 2.76
N LEU A 225 -4.96 -20.99 3.29
CA LEU A 225 -5.45 -20.88 4.66
C LEU A 225 -6.80 -21.58 4.84
N SER A 226 -7.73 -21.44 3.89
CA SER A 226 -9.00 -22.19 3.93
C SER A 226 -8.80 -23.71 3.84
N LEU A 227 -7.69 -24.13 3.22
CA LEU A 227 -7.24 -25.53 3.10
C LEU A 227 -6.34 -25.97 4.27
N PHE A 228 -6.01 -25.08 5.20
CA PHE A 228 -5.05 -25.31 6.30
C PHE A 228 -3.69 -25.81 5.81
N GLU A 229 -3.30 -25.39 4.61
CA GLU A 229 -1.99 -25.58 4.03
C GLU A 229 -1.08 -24.39 4.34
N SER A 230 0.22 -24.57 4.12
CA SER A 230 1.19 -23.50 4.31
C SER A 230 0.86 -22.30 3.42
N THR A 231 0.51 -21.16 4.03
CA THR A 231 0.24 -19.88 3.33
C THR A 231 1.49 -19.27 2.67
N ARG A 232 2.66 -19.88 2.88
CA ARG A 232 3.97 -19.40 2.45
C ARG A 232 4.07 -19.18 0.95
N GLY A 233 3.54 -20.08 0.12
CA GLY A 233 3.57 -19.92 -1.33
C GLY A 233 2.81 -18.67 -1.81
N GLY A 234 1.66 -18.37 -1.21
CA GLY A 234 0.93 -17.14 -1.49
C GLY A 234 1.64 -15.90 -0.96
N ALA A 235 2.17 -15.96 0.26
CA ALA A 235 2.94 -14.87 0.86
C ALA A 235 4.18 -14.51 0.03
N ASP A 236 4.94 -15.50 -0.47
CA ASP A 236 6.13 -15.29 -1.30
C ASP A 236 5.79 -14.56 -2.61
N ILE A 237 4.64 -14.87 -3.23
CA ILE A 237 4.15 -14.17 -4.43
C ILE A 237 3.81 -12.71 -4.09
N MET A 238 3.15 -12.47 -2.94
CA MET A 238 2.84 -11.10 -2.49
C MET A 238 4.10 -10.29 -2.20
N VAL A 239 5.10 -10.90 -1.55
CA VAL A 239 6.42 -10.32 -1.27
C VAL A 239 7.11 -9.95 -2.59
N GLY A 240 7.03 -10.80 -3.61
CA GLY A 240 7.53 -10.49 -4.96
C GLY A 240 6.88 -9.25 -5.56
N GLY A 241 5.55 -9.11 -5.43
CA GLY A 241 4.82 -7.92 -5.84
C GLY A 241 5.26 -6.65 -5.10
N LEU A 242 5.35 -6.72 -3.76
CA LEU A 242 5.87 -5.62 -2.93
C LEU A 242 7.31 -5.25 -3.27
N ALA A 243 8.18 -6.22 -3.55
CA ALA A 243 9.58 -5.99 -3.91
C ALA A 243 9.68 -5.23 -5.25
N PHE A 244 8.89 -5.65 -6.24
CA PHE A 244 8.79 -4.96 -7.52
C PHE A 244 8.26 -3.53 -7.37
N GLN A 245 7.27 -3.33 -6.50
CA GLN A 245 6.73 -2.00 -6.18
C GLN A 245 7.78 -1.10 -5.51
N VAL A 246 8.51 -1.60 -4.50
CA VAL A 246 9.58 -0.84 -3.84
C VAL A 246 10.67 -0.46 -4.83
N PHE A 247 11.06 -1.38 -5.71
CA PHE A 247 12.03 -1.10 -6.78
C PHE A 247 11.52 -0.02 -7.74
N SER A 248 10.26 -0.09 -8.16
CA SER A 248 9.59 0.91 -9.00
C SER A 248 9.64 2.31 -8.37
N ILE A 249 9.26 2.43 -7.09
CA ILE A 249 9.28 3.71 -6.35
C ILE A 249 10.71 4.23 -6.19
N ALA A 250 11.70 3.36 -5.91
CA ALA A 250 13.10 3.77 -5.81
C ALA A 250 13.63 4.34 -7.14
N LEU A 251 13.30 3.69 -8.27
CA LEU A 251 13.68 4.16 -9.60
C LEU A 251 13.01 5.50 -9.93
N PHE A 252 11.72 5.64 -9.60
CA PHE A 252 11.00 6.91 -9.74
C PHE A 252 11.68 8.03 -8.96
N GLN A 253 11.99 7.77 -7.69
CA GLN A 253 12.62 8.71 -6.79
C GLN A 253 13.99 9.17 -7.31
N PHE A 254 14.78 8.25 -7.87
CA PHE A 254 16.03 8.56 -8.53
C PHE A 254 15.85 9.54 -9.71
N PHE A 255 14.90 9.28 -10.59
CA PHE A 255 14.62 10.20 -11.70
C PHE A 255 14.09 11.56 -11.23
N TRP A 256 13.23 11.59 -10.21
CA TRP A 256 12.72 12.82 -9.62
C TRP A 256 13.85 13.70 -9.09
N TYR A 257 14.80 13.13 -8.35
CA TYR A 257 15.93 13.89 -7.81
C TYR A 257 16.91 14.37 -8.90
N ILE A 258 17.12 13.59 -9.96
CA ILE A 258 17.90 14.06 -11.11
C ILE A 258 17.22 15.27 -11.76
N PHE A 259 15.91 15.21 -11.95
CA PHE A 259 15.13 16.30 -12.50
C PHE A 259 15.24 17.56 -11.63
N LEU A 260 15.08 17.43 -10.32
CA LEU A 260 15.25 18.54 -9.37
C LEU A 260 16.66 19.13 -9.41
N PHE A 261 17.68 18.28 -9.45
CA PHE A 261 19.08 18.72 -9.53
C PHE A 261 19.37 19.48 -10.83
N ARG A 262 18.86 19.00 -11.97
CA ARG A 262 18.99 19.68 -13.26
C ARG A 262 18.26 21.03 -13.28
N CYS A 263 17.04 21.08 -12.74
CA CYS A 263 16.29 22.32 -12.58
C CYS A 263 17.04 23.32 -11.70
N TYR A 264 17.54 22.89 -10.54
CA TYR A 264 18.33 23.74 -9.64
C TYR A 264 19.60 24.27 -10.29
N ARG A 265 20.34 23.40 -11.01
CA ARG A 265 21.55 23.80 -11.72
C ARG A 265 21.27 24.80 -12.83
N SER A 266 20.18 24.63 -13.57
CA SER A 266 19.79 25.56 -14.63
C SER A 266 19.35 26.91 -14.06
N TYR A 267 18.50 26.90 -13.04
CA TYR A 267 18.04 28.10 -12.33
C TYR A 267 19.22 28.91 -11.78
N ARG A 268 20.24 28.25 -11.21
CA ARG A 268 21.45 28.93 -10.71
C ARG A 268 22.32 29.53 -11.82
N LYS A 269 22.27 29.00 -13.05
CA LYS A 269 23.10 29.46 -14.18
C LYS A 269 22.46 30.56 -15.01
N HIS A 270 21.15 30.46 -15.26
CA HIS A 270 20.45 31.32 -16.21
C HIS A 270 19.21 32.00 -15.61
N GLY A 271 18.94 31.83 -14.31
CA GLY A 271 17.76 32.40 -13.66
C GLY A 271 16.44 31.82 -14.17
N ASP A 272 15.39 32.63 -14.14
CA ASP A 272 14.04 32.27 -14.60
C ASP A 272 13.91 32.30 -16.14
N ASP A 273 14.88 32.88 -16.85
CA ASP A 273 14.88 33.06 -18.32
C ASP A 273 15.07 31.74 -19.09
N SER A 274 15.51 30.68 -18.40
CA SER A 274 15.64 29.32 -18.97
C SER A 274 14.32 28.55 -19.04
N PHE A 275 13.25 29.05 -18.42
CA PHE A 275 11.99 28.34 -18.27
C PHE A 275 10.88 29.03 -19.04
N ASP A 276 9.86 28.27 -19.43
CA ASP A 276 8.75 28.80 -20.23
C ASP A 276 8.09 30.00 -19.51
N PRO A 277 8.03 31.18 -20.15
CA PRO A 277 7.46 32.39 -19.55
C PRO A 277 5.96 32.24 -19.22
N GLN A 278 5.23 31.32 -19.84
CA GLN A 278 3.80 31.09 -19.56
C GLN A 278 3.54 30.67 -18.11
N TYR A 279 4.49 29.95 -17.47
CA TYR A 279 4.33 29.46 -16.10
C TYR A 279 5.14 30.25 -15.06
N ALA A 280 5.73 31.39 -15.43
CA ALA A 280 6.54 32.21 -14.52
C ALA A 280 5.75 32.72 -13.30
N SER A 281 4.45 32.98 -13.47
CA SER A 281 3.55 33.41 -12.39
C SER A 281 3.32 32.33 -11.31
N VAL A 282 3.46 31.05 -11.67
CA VAL A 282 3.37 29.91 -10.76
C VAL A 282 4.71 29.70 -10.06
N ARG A 283 5.82 29.73 -10.81
CA ARG A 283 7.18 29.53 -10.26
C ARG A 283 7.61 30.61 -9.27
N LYS A 284 7.17 31.86 -9.48
CA LYS A 284 7.50 33.00 -8.59
C LYS A 284 6.76 32.95 -7.25
N ARG A 285 5.75 32.09 -7.09
CA ARG A 285 5.05 31.96 -5.81
C ARG A 285 5.93 31.22 -4.80
N GLN A 286 6.09 31.78 -3.60
CA GLN A 286 6.85 31.12 -2.53
C GLN A 286 6.29 29.74 -2.15
N VAL A 287 4.98 29.54 -2.30
CA VAL A 287 4.32 28.23 -2.07
C VAL A 287 4.78 27.14 -3.04
N PHE A 288 5.31 27.49 -4.22
CA PHE A 288 5.74 26.52 -5.21
C PHE A 288 7.05 25.80 -4.80
N LEU A 289 7.98 26.51 -4.16
CA LEU A 289 9.20 25.88 -3.63
C LEU A 289 8.89 24.96 -2.45
N VAL A 290 7.97 25.38 -1.56
CA VAL A 290 7.49 24.54 -0.45
C VAL A 290 6.84 23.27 -0.98
N TYR A 291 6.04 23.40 -2.04
CA TYR A 291 5.36 22.27 -2.69
C TYR A 291 6.32 21.22 -3.25
N ILE A 292 7.41 21.63 -3.91
CA ILE A 292 8.45 20.71 -4.39
C ILE A 292 9.08 19.94 -3.22
N GLY A 293 9.36 20.64 -2.11
CA GLY A 293 9.88 20.03 -0.88
C GLY A 293 8.89 19.02 -0.28
N PHE A 294 7.61 19.38 -0.20
CA PHE A 294 6.57 18.55 0.38
C PHE A 294 6.28 17.30 -0.44
N ILE A 295 6.26 17.41 -1.77
CA ILE A 295 6.15 16.23 -2.65
C ILE A 295 7.34 15.30 -2.45
N SER A 296 8.56 15.85 -2.40
CA SER A 296 9.77 15.04 -2.19
C SER A 296 9.72 14.30 -0.86
N LEU A 297 9.28 14.97 0.21
CA LEU A 297 9.13 14.37 1.53
C LEU A 297 8.00 13.34 1.58
N ALA A 298 6.88 13.59 0.91
CA ALA A 298 5.77 12.63 0.80
C ALA A 298 6.20 11.33 0.10
N VAL A 299 6.95 11.42 -1.00
CA VAL A 299 7.48 10.21 -1.68
C VAL A 299 8.44 9.44 -0.78
N ILE A 300 9.29 10.11 0.00
CA ILE A 300 10.16 9.45 1.00
C ILE A 300 9.34 8.68 2.03
N PHE A 301 8.29 9.28 2.59
CA PHE A 301 7.45 8.60 3.58
C PHE A 301 6.73 7.38 3.01
N VAL A 302 6.19 7.48 1.79
CA VAL A 302 5.58 6.32 1.12
C VAL A 302 6.61 5.24 0.82
N PHE A 303 7.85 5.63 0.48
CA PHE A 303 8.94 4.69 0.24
C PHE A 303 9.34 3.92 1.52
N ILE A 304 9.50 4.62 2.65
CA ILE A 304 9.79 4.00 3.95
C ILE A 304 8.69 2.99 4.32
N ARG A 305 7.42 3.37 4.18
CA ARG A 305 6.28 2.46 4.38
C ARG A 305 6.36 1.23 3.48
N SER A 306 6.68 1.42 2.20
CA SER A 306 6.74 0.32 1.23
C SER A 306 7.84 -0.68 1.58
N ILE A 307 8.99 -0.20 2.09
CA ILE A 307 10.07 -1.06 2.61
C ILE A 307 9.61 -1.82 3.86
N TYR A 308 8.97 -1.12 4.81
CA TYR A 308 8.44 -1.77 6.01
C TYR A 308 7.47 -2.91 5.64
N ARG A 309 6.53 -2.64 4.73
CA ARG A 309 5.54 -3.63 4.28
C ARG A 309 6.19 -4.83 3.57
N LEU A 310 7.23 -4.59 2.78
CA LEU A 310 8.02 -5.66 2.17
C LEU A 310 8.67 -6.56 3.23
N ILE A 311 9.31 -5.96 4.24
CA ILE A 311 10.00 -6.71 5.30
C ILE A 311 9.00 -7.44 6.20
N GLU A 312 7.89 -6.79 6.57
CA GLU A 312 6.82 -7.37 7.37
C GLU A 312 6.29 -8.66 6.71
N LEU A 313 5.94 -8.60 5.43
CA LEU A 313 5.41 -9.77 4.73
C LEU A 313 6.47 -10.82 4.40
N ALA A 314 7.72 -10.42 4.19
CA ALA A 314 8.85 -11.33 3.97
C ALA A 314 9.21 -12.14 5.24
N GLN A 315 8.99 -11.57 6.44
CA GLN A 315 9.12 -12.30 7.70
C GLN A 315 7.94 -13.24 7.97
N GLY A 316 6.83 -13.07 7.24
CA GLY A 316 5.61 -13.84 7.42
C GLY A 316 4.71 -13.31 8.54
N PHE A 317 3.51 -13.87 8.61
CA PHE A 317 2.43 -13.38 9.48
C PHE A 317 2.72 -13.49 10.99
N SER A 318 3.67 -14.34 11.40
CA SER A 318 4.10 -14.50 12.79
C SER A 318 5.42 -13.78 13.11
N GLY A 319 5.92 -12.94 12.20
CA GLY A 319 7.17 -12.20 12.37
C GLY A 319 7.10 -11.12 13.45
N HIS A 320 8.24 -10.81 14.07
CA HIS A 320 8.33 -9.82 15.15
C HIS A 320 7.79 -8.42 14.76
N LEU A 321 7.93 -8.02 13.48
CA LEU A 321 7.39 -6.76 12.98
C LEU A 321 5.87 -6.75 12.77
N ALA A 322 5.25 -7.91 12.52
CA ALA A 322 3.79 -8.04 12.38
C ALA A 322 3.10 -8.07 13.75
N VAL A 323 3.75 -8.69 14.74
CA VAL A 323 3.24 -8.85 16.11
C VAL A 323 3.45 -7.57 16.95
N THR A 324 4.50 -6.79 16.68
CA THR A 324 4.83 -5.59 17.47
C THR A 324 4.10 -4.35 16.93
N GLU A 325 3.01 -3.98 17.60
CA GLU A 325 2.09 -2.93 17.16
C GLU A 325 2.73 -1.53 17.02
N ILE A 326 3.77 -1.21 17.79
CA ILE A 326 4.44 0.10 17.73
C ILE A 326 5.03 0.37 16.34
N TYR A 327 5.61 -0.64 15.70
CA TYR A 327 6.19 -0.48 14.37
C TYR A 327 5.12 -0.22 13.31
N PHE A 328 3.96 -0.87 13.42
CA PHE A 328 2.82 -0.60 12.56
C PHE A 328 2.36 0.87 12.68
N PHE A 329 2.18 1.37 13.92
CA PHE A 329 1.74 2.76 14.11
C PHE A 329 2.72 3.78 13.53
N ILE A 330 4.02 3.58 13.72
CA ILE A 330 5.04 4.55 13.31
C ILE A 330 5.37 4.41 11.82
N LEU A 331 5.69 3.21 11.36
CA LEU A 331 6.25 2.98 10.02
C LEU A 331 5.18 2.81 8.94
N GLU A 332 3.96 2.41 9.32
CA GLU A 332 2.85 2.29 8.37
C GLU A 332 1.90 3.49 8.46
N ALA A 333 1.28 3.68 9.62
CA ALA A 333 0.18 4.63 9.76
C ALA A 333 0.64 6.09 9.79
N LEU A 334 1.63 6.41 10.63
CA LEU A 334 2.13 7.77 10.76
C LEU A 334 2.83 8.24 9.47
N MET A 335 3.67 7.42 8.85
CA MET A 335 4.32 7.79 7.58
C MET A 335 3.30 8.15 6.50
N MET A 336 2.21 7.38 6.41
CA MET A 336 1.17 7.62 5.43
C MET A 336 0.30 8.83 5.78
N ALA A 337 -0.04 9.01 7.06
CA ALA A 337 -0.72 10.20 7.55
C ALA A 337 0.06 11.48 7.23
N LEU A 338 1.38 11.46 7.44
CA LEU A 338 2.27 12.59 7.14
C LEU A 338 2.34 12.88 5.63
N ALA A 339 2.49 11.85 4.79
CA ALA A 339 2.53 12.04 3.33
C ALA A 339 1.21 12.63 2.80
N ILE A 340 0.06 12.14 3.28
CA ILE A 340 -1.26 12.69 2.93
C ILE A 340 -1.38 14.13 3.41
N CYS A 341 -0.99 14.41 4.66
CA CYS A 341 -1.07 15.74 5.26
C CYS A 341 -0.29 16.78 4.45
N LEU A 342 0.96 16.46 4.05
CA LEU A 342 1.79 17.34 3.23
C LEU A 342 1.12 17.67 1.88
N MET A 343 0.54 16.66 1.24
CA MET A 343 -0.14 16.80 -0.05
C MET A 343 -1.47 17.56 0.06
N LEU A 344 -2.19 17.43 1.18
CA LEU A 344 -3.41 18.19 1.45
C LEU A 344 -3.12 19.66 1.76
N ILE A 345 -2.08 19.95 2.54
CA ILE A 345 -1.65 21.33 2.83
C ILE A 345 -1.25 22.05 1.54
N THR A 346 -0.56 21.33 0.65
CA THR A 346 -0.12 21.85 -0.64
C THR A 346 -0.95 21.30 -1.79
N TYR A 347 -2.27 21.42 -1.70
CA TYR A 347 -3.17 20.90 -2.73
C TYR A 347 -2.80 21.45 -4.13
N PRO A 348 -2.60 20.60 -5.15
CA PRO A 348 -2.04 21.02 -6.45
C PRO A 348 -2.78 22.21 -7.07
N GLY A 349 -4.12 22.20 -7.02
CA GLY A 349 -4.94 23.26 -7.60
C GLY A 349 -4.89 24.59 -6.83
N ALA A 350 -4.50 24.56 -5.54
CA ALA A 350 -4.22 25.77 -4.78
C ALA A 350 -2.87 26.37 -5.15
N VAL A 351 -1.85 25.51 -5.37
CA VAL A 351 -0.49 25.92 -5.71
C VAL A 351 -0.42 26.50 -7.13
N TYR A 352 -1.05 25.84 -8.11
CA TYR A 352 -1.03 26.29 -9.50
C TYR A 352 -1.93 27.50 -9.77
N GLY A 353 -2.94 27.74 -8.93
CA GLY A 353 -3.91 28.82 -9.10
C GLY A 353 -5.13 28.40 -9.94
N ARG A 354 -6.31 28.93 -9.59
CA ARG A 354 -7.63 28.52 -10.13
C ARG A 354 -7.81 28.64 -11.66
N ASN A 355 -6.98 29.42 -12.34
CA ASN A 355 -7.16 29.76 -13.77
C ASN A 355 -6.10 29.13 -14.69
N THR A 356 -5.16 28.35 -14.15
CA THR A 356 -4.03 27.81 -14.90
C THR A 356 -4.39 26.41 -15.37
N LYS A 357 -4.87 26.28 -16.61
CA LYS A 357 -5.10 24.97 -17.23
C LYS A 357 -3.77 24.41 -17.71
N ILE A 358 -3.25 23.41 -17.01
CA ILE A 358 -2.09 22.64 -17.48
C ILE A 358 -2.65 21.55 -18.40
N GLU A 359 -2.65 21.82 -19.69
CA GLU A 359 -3.06 20.82 -20.69
C GLU A 359 -1.96 19.79 -20.85
N VAL A 360 -2.06 18.71 -20.07
CA VAL A 360 -1.28 17.50 -20.32
C VAL A 360 -1.88 16.84 -21.56
N ASP A 361 -1.14 16.78 -22.67
CA ASP A 361 -1.56 16.00 -23.84
C ASP A 361 -1.68 14.52 -23.43
N LYS A 362 -2.92 14.03 -23.40
CA LYS A 362 -3.27 12.66 -22.99
C LYS A 362 -3.13 11.65 -24.12
N SER A 363 -2.66 12.07 -25.31
CA SER A 363 -2.55 11.17 -26.46
C SER A 363 -1.48 10.09 -26.24
N VAL A 364 -1.92 8.85 -26.05
CA VAL A 364 -1.03 7.69 -25.83
C VAL A 364 -0.25 7.34 -27.12
N ARG A 365 -0.82 7.63 -28.29
CA ARG A 365 -0.22 7.33 -29.62
C ARG A 365 1.09 8.09 -29.88
N GLY A 366 1.13 9.41 -29.66
CA GLY A 366 2.35 10.21 -29.86
C GLY A 366 3.42 10.02 -28.79
N LEU A 367 3.11 9.28 -27.72
CA LEU A 367 3.98 9.09 -26.55
C LEU A 367 5.12 8.09 -26.78
N PHE A 368 4.88 7.06 -27.60
CA PHE A 368 5.85 5.98 -27.89
C PHE A 368 6.47 6.05 -29.28
N GLU A 369 5.84 6.71 -30.26
CA GLU A 369 6.37 6.84 -31.63
C GLU A 369 7.69 7.63 -31.68
N ASN A 370 7.86 8.65 -30.83
CA ASN A 370 9.01 9.56 -30.93
C ASN A 370 10.26 9.14 -30.16
N THR A 371 10.20 8.09 -29.32
CA THR A 371 11.38 7.63 -28.55
C THR A 371 12.18 6.57 -29.30
N TRP A 372 11.56 5.81 -30.21
CA TRP A 372 12.25 4.77 -30.99
C TRP A 372 12.69 5.22 -32.39
N CYS A 373 11.97 6.17 -33.02
CA CYS A 373 12.31 6.65 -34.37
C CYS A 373 13.44 7.71 -34.39
N SER A 374 13.62 8.49 -33.31
CA SER A 374 14.66 9.53 -33.27
C SER A 374 16.09 8.96 -33.26
N SER A 375 16.30 7.76 -32.72
CA SER A 375 17.61 7.12 -32.68
C SER A 375 18.06 6.51 -34.01
N ARG A 376 17.16 6.33 -34.98
CA ARG A 376 17.51 5.83 -36.33
C ARG A 376 17.80 6.95 -37.34
N LEU A 377 17.30 8.16 -37.13
CA LEU A 377 17.48 9.27 -38.09
C LEU A 377 18.78 10.08 -37.90
N HIS A 378 19.60 9.77 -36.89
CA HIS A 378 20.92 10.38 -36.71
C HIS A 378 22.11 9.48 -37.10
N ARG A 379 21.86 8.30 -37.69
CA ARG A 379 22.93 7.44 -38.20
C ARG A 379 23.10 7.65 -39.71
N LYS A 380 23.83 8.72 -40.06
CA LYS A 380 24.52 8.98 -41.34
C LYS A 380 23.74 8.61 -42.61
N ASP A 381 23.11 9.61 -43.22
CA ASP A 381 23.09 9.64 -44.68
C ASP A 381 24.52 9.96 -45.16
N PRO A 382 25.13 9.15 -46.04
CA PRO A 382 26.39 9.53 -46.67
C PRO A 382 26.13 10.71 -47.60
N VAL A 383 26.97 11.75 -47.47
CA VAL A 383 27.05 12.88 -48.39
C VAL A 383 27.35 12.34 -49.79
N GLU A 384 26.39 12.50 -50.69
CA GLU A 384 26.54 12.24 -52.12
C GLU A 384 27.41 13.38 -52.73
N PRO A 385 28.49 13.08 -53.46
CA PRO A 385 29.32 14.13 -54.05
C PRO A 385 28.62 14.73 -55.28
N ALA A 386 28.61 16.07 -55.35
CA ALA A 386 28.06 16.84 -56.45
C ALA A 386 28.73 16.51 -57.80
N GLU A 387 27.93 16.20 -58.81
CA GLU A 387 28.35 16.13 -60.21
C GLU A 387 28.68 17.53 -60.76
N PRO A 388 29.73 17.69 -61.59
CA PRO A 388 30.08 18.97 -62.18
C PRO A 388 29.20 19.31 -63.40
N ASP A 389 28.71 20.55 -63.43
CA ASP A 389 27.94 21.17 -64.52
C ASP A 389 28.61 21.04 -65.90
N THR A 390 28.00 20.29 -66.81
CA THR A 390 28.33 20.32 -68.25
C THR A 390 27.12 20.76 -69.06
N HIS A 391 26.81 22.05 -69.03
CA HIS A 391 25.98 22.69 -70.05
C HIS A 391 26.49 24.10 -70.37
N GLU A 392 27.71 24.16 -70.90
CA GLU A 392 28.18 25.30 -71.70
C GLU A 392 28.81 24.72 -72.97
N LYS A 393 27.97 24.38 -73.96
CA LYS A 393 28.28 24.20 -75.40
C LYS A 393 27.06 23.68 -76.17
N GLU A 394 26.01 24.48 -76.31
CA GLU A 394 25.11 24.36 -77.47
C GLU A 394 24.34 25.66 -77.71
N LYS A 395 25.07 26.68 -78.14
CA LYS A 395 24.53 27.85 -78.84
C LYS A 395 25.37 28.07 -80.09
N ALA A 396 25.03 27.35 -81.16
CA ALA A 396 25.23 27.76 -82.55
C ALA A 396 24.81 26.61 -83.48
N ALA A 397 23.66 26.75 -84.13
CA ALA A 397 23.50 26.60 -85.59
C ALA A 397 22.06 26.14 -85.94
N GLU A 398 21.24 27.11 -86.31
CA GLU A 398 20.14 26.96 -87.28
C GLU A 398 20.40 27.98 -88.41
N PRO A 399 19.76 27.86 -89.57
CA PRO A 399 20.43 27.59 -90.86
C PRO A 399 20.75 28.84 -91.70
N LEU A 400 21.75 28.70 -92.58
CA LEU A 400 21.74 29.06 -94.01
C LEU A 400 22.96 28.47 -94.71
#